data_AF-A0A8C4LTF9-F1
#
_entry.id   AF-A0A8C4LTF9-F1
#
_cell.length_a   1.000
_cell.length_b   1.000
_cell.length_c   1.000
_cell.angle_alpha   90.00
_cell.angle_beta   90.00
_cell.angle_gamma   90.00
#
_symmetry.space_group_name_H-M   'P 1'
#
loop_
_entity.id
_entity.type
_entity.pdbx_description
1 polymer ?
#
loop_
_entity_poly.entity_id
_entity_poly.type
_entity_poly.pdbx_seq_one_letter_code
_entity_poly.pdbx_strand_id
1 'polypeptide(L)'
;MLKLYAMFLSLVFLAELVAGISGFVFRHEIKDTFLRTYTDAMQNYNGNDERSRAVDHVQRSLSCCGVQNYTNWSTINQKGCYDLVTSFMETNMGIIAGVAFGIAFSQLIGMLLACCLSRFITANQYEMV
;
A
#
# COMPACT_ATOMS: atom_id res chain seq x y z
N MET A 1 24.16 13.54 -13.31
CA MET A 1 22.72 13.62 -13.00
C MET A 1 21.94 12.38 -13.46
N LEU A 2 21.98 11.98 -14.73
CA LEU A 2 21.24 10.79 -15.25
C LEU A 2 21.56 9.46 -14.53
N LYS A 3 22.82 9.23 -14.16
CA LYS A 3 23.23 8.04 -13.40
C LYS A 3 22.64 7.99 -11.98
N LEU A 4 22.52 9.14 -11.31
CA LEU A 4 21.89 9.23 -9.99
C LEU A 4 20.39 8.95 -10.10
N TYR A 5 19.73 9.50 -11.13
CA TYR A 5 18.32 9.22 -11.41
C TYR A 5 18.06 7.72 -11.64
N ALA A 6 18.86 7.07 -12.49
CA ALA A 6 18.75 5.63 -12.72
C ALA A 6 19.01 4.80 -11.44
N MET A 7 19.97 5.22 -10.61
CA MET A 7 20.25 4.58 -9.32
C MET A 7 19.04 4.68 -8.37
N PHE A 8 18.45 5.87 -8.22
CA PHE A 8 17.26 6.04 -7.37
C PHE A 8 16.06 5.25 -7.88
N LEU A 9 15.79 5.25 -9.19
CA LEU A 9 14.71 4.43 -9.76
C LEU A 9 14.92 2.94 -9.53
N SER A 10 16.17 2.46 -9.61
CA SER A 10 16.48 1.06 -9.33
C SER A 10 16.17 0.69 -7.87
N LEU A 11 16.50 1.58 -6.93
CA LEU A 11 16.19 1.39 -5.51
C LEU A 11 14.68 1.35 -5.26
N VAL A 12 13.92 2.25 -5.90
CA VAL A 12 12.45 2.27 -5.78
C VAL A 12 11.84 0.99 -6.36
N PHE A 13 12.29 0.55 -7.52
CA PHE A 13 11.81 -0.69 -8.15
C PHE A 13 12.02 -1.91 -7.25
N LEU A 14 13.19 -2.02 -6.62
CA LEU A 14 13.46 -3.09 -5.66
C LEU A 14 12.56 -3.01 -4.43
N ALA A 15 12.32 -1.80 -3.91
CA ALA A 15 11.42 -1.61 -2.78
C ALA A 15 9.96 -1.98 -3.13
N GLU A 16 9.48 -1.61 -4.31
CA GLU A 16 8.15 -2.00 -4.81
C GLU A 16 8.01 -3.52 -4.98
N LEU A 17 9.04 -4.18 -5.51
CA LEU A 17 9.07 -5.62 -5.67
C LEU A 17 9.00 -6.33 -4.32
N VAL A 18 9.79 -5.89 -3.34
CA VAL A 18 9.77 -6.43 -1.96
C VAL A 18 8.41 -6.20 -1.30
N ALA A 19 7.87 -4.98 -1.39
CA ALA A 19 6.57 -4.64 -0.82
C ALA A 19 5.42 -5.43 -1.47
N GLY A 20 5.44 -5.58 -2.80
CA GLY A 20 4.44 -6.33 -3.56
C GLY A 20 4.46 -7.82 -3.21
N ILE A 21 5.65 -8.45 -3.17
CA ILE A 21 5.79 -9.85 -2.77
C ILE A 21 5.33 -10.05 -1.33
N SER A 22 5.79 -9.19 -0.40
CA SER A 22 5.41 -9.29 1.02
C SER A 22 3.91 -9.12 1.21
N GLY A 23 3.30 -8.14 0.56
CA GLY A 23 1.85 -7.91 0.63
C GLY A 23 1.04 -9.09 0.06
N PHE A 24 1.53 -9.75 -0.98
CA PHE A 24 0.88 -10.93 -1.55
C PHE A 24 1.02 -12.18 -0.67
N VAL A 25 2.24 -12.47 -0.20
CA VAL A 25 2.55 -13.65 0.64
C VAL A 25 1.83 -13.56 1.98
N PHE A 26 1.91 -12.40 2.65
CA PHE A 26 1.35 -12.21 4.00
C PHE A 26 -0.10 -11.72 3.99
N ARG A 27 -0.82 -11.76 2.86
CA ARG A 27 -2.20 -11.23 2.75
C ARG A 27 -3.18 -11.86 3.74
N HIS A 28 -3.02 -13.15 4.06
CA HIS A 28 -3.89 -13.86 4.99
C HIS A 28 -3.54 -13.50 6.44
N GLU A 29 -2.24 -13.46 6.75
CA GLU A 29 -1.75 -13.08 8.07
C GLU A 29 -2.07 -11.62 8.43
N ILE A 30 -2.06 -10.71 7.45
CA ILE A 30 -2.49 -9.32 7.63
C ILE A 30 -3.96 -9.25 8.05
N LYS A 31 -4.84 -10.04 7.45
CA LYS A 31 -6.27 -10.10 7.83
C LYS A 31 -6.43 -10.58 9.27
N ASP A 32 -5.81 -11.70 9.62
CA ASP A 32 -5.90 -12.28 10.96
C ASP A 32 -5.30 -11.38 12.04
N THR A 33 -4.15 -10.75 11.74
CA THR A 33 -3.48 -9.83 12.66
C THR A 33 -4.30 -8.57 12.87
N PHE A 34 -4.90 -8.02 11.82
CA PHE A 34 -5.80 -6.88 11.93
C PHE A 34 -7.03 -7.23 12.76
N LEU A 35 -7.63 -8.41 12.55
CA LEU A 35 -8.76 -8.88 13.35
C LEU A 35 -8.42 -8.90 14.84
N ARG A 36 -7.32 -9.58 15.20
CA ARG A 36 -6.91 -9.75 16.60
C ARG A 36 -6.58 -8.41 17.26
N THR A 37 -5.74 -7.62 16.62
CA THR A 37 -5.26 -6.33 17.17
C THR A 37 -6.40 -5.33 17.30
N TYR A 38 -7.27 -5.25 16.30
CA TYR A 38 -8.40 -4.32 16.33
C TYR A 38 -9.48 -4.78 17.32
N THR A 39 -9.67 -6.10 17.49
CA THR A 39 -10.56 -6.64 18.54
C THR A 39 -10.06 -6.27 19.92
N ASP A 40 -8.78 -6.47 20.20
CA ASP A 40 -8.16 -6.10 21.49
C ASP A 40 -8.27 -4.59 21.76
N ALA A 41 -8.02 -3.76 20.73
CA ALA A 41 -8.15 -2.32 20.83
C ALA A 41 -9.60 -1.88 21.12
N MET A 42 -10.59 -2.51 20.49
CA MET A 42 -12.01 -2.24 20.76
C MET A 42 -12.47 -2.73 22.13
N GLN A 43 -11.96 -3.88 22.61
CA GLN A 43 -12.31 -4.40 23.94
C GLN A 43 -11.83 -3.49 25.07
N ASN A 44 -10.71 -2.80 24.87
CA ASN A 44 -10.13 -1.87 25.83
C ASN A 44 -10.50 -0.40 25.55
N TYR A 45 -11.41 -0.14 24.62
CA TYR A 45 -11.81 1.21 24.25
C TYR A 45 -12.51 1.92 25.41
N ASN A 46 -11.99 3.09 25.78
CA ASN A 46 -12.55 3.90 26.88
C ASN A 46 -12.76 5.38 26.51
N GLY A 47 -12.38 5.79 25.29
CA GLY A 47 -12.53 7.15 24.77
C GLY A 47 -11.52 8.19 25.28
N ASN A 48 -10.68 7.84 26.24
CA ASN A 48 -9.81 8.79 26.95
C ASN A 48 -8.32 8.60 26.64
N ASP A 49 -7.93 7.43 26.13
CA ASP A 49 -6.54 7.06 25.90
C ASP A 49 -6.11 7.18 24.43
N GLU A 50 -4.80 7.04 24.19
CA GLU A 50 -4.25 7.11 22.84
C GLU A 50 -4.72 5.95 21.94
N ARG A 51 -4.97 4.76 22.48
CA ARG A 51 -5.49 3.64 21.68
C ARG A 51 -6.92 3.92 21.22
N SER A 52 -7.75 4.52 22.07
CA SER A 52 -9.08 4.99 21.67
C SER A 52 -9.02 6.01 20.53
N ARG A 53 -8.04 6.94 20.55
CA ARG A 53 -7.84 7.87 19.42
C ARG A 53 -7.45 7.17 18.12
N ALA A 54 -6.62 6.13 18.18
CA ALA A 54 -6.28 5.32 17.01
C ALA A 54 -7.50 4.59 16.45
N VAL A 55 -8.33 4.02 17.32
CA VAL A 55 -9.62 3.40 16.94
C VAL A 55 -10.52 4.43 16.25
N ASP A 56 -10.69 5.62 16.84
CA ASP A 56 -11.51 6.70 16.26
C ASP A 56 -10.97 7.14 14.88
N HIS A 57 -9.64 7.19 14.73
CA HIS A 57 -9.03 7.57 13.46
C HIS A 57 -9.29 6.54 12.36
N VAL A 58 -9.21 5.25 12.70
CA VAL A 58 -9.55 4.15 11.77
C VAL A 58 -11.02 4.24 11.39
N GLN A 59 -11.92 4.36 12.36
CA GLN A 59 -13.36 4.43 12.12
C GLN A 59 -13.77 5.62 11.24
N ARG A 60 -13.21 6.81 11.49
CA ARG A 60 -13.49 8.02 10.69
C ARG A 60 -12.89 7.94 9.30
N SER A 61 -11.64 7.48 9.17
CA SER A 61 -10.95 7.41 7.87
C SER A 61 -11.58 6.37 6.94
N LEU A 62 -12.04 5.26 7.51
CA LEU A 62 -12.64 4.17 6.75
C LEU A 62 -14.18 4.23 6.71
N SER A 63 -14.80 5.15 7.46
CA SER A 63 -16.27 5.25 7.59
C SER A 63 -16.91 3.91 7.97
N CYS A 64 -16.38 3.29 9.03
CA CYS A 64 -16.80 1.99 9.57
C CYS A 64 -17.00 2.09 11.09
N CYS A 65 -17.65 1.09 11.70
CA CYS A 65 -17.85 1.07 13.15
C CYS A 65 -17.73 -0.35 13.71
N GLY A 66 -17.01 -0.49 14.83
CA GLY A 66 -16.79 -1.80 15.48
C GLY A 66 -15.89 -2.74 14.69
N VAL A 67 -15.64 -3.93 15.25
CA VAL A 67 -14.74 -4.94 14.68
C VAL A 67 -15.41 -5.65 13.49
N GLN A 68 -16.41 -6.46 13.77
CA GLN A 68 -17.19 -7.23 12.80
C GLN A 68 -18.68 -6.88 13.00
N ASN A 69 -19.45 -6.71 11.93
CA ASN A 69 -20.85 -6.30 12.08
C ASN A 69 -21.79 -7.50 12.23
N TYR A 70 -22.09 -7.89 13.48
CA TYR A 70 -23.15 -8.85 13.77
C TYR A 70 -23.98 -8.40 14.98
N THR A 71 -24.88 -7.44 14.79
CA THR A 71 -26.30 -7.50 15.22
C THR A 71 -26.93 -6.11 15.21
N ASN A 72 -28.08 -6.06 14.53
CA ASN A 72 -29.16 -5.08 14.63
C ASN A 72 -29.14 -3.78 13.81
N TRP A 73 -30.35 -3.57 13.29
CA TRP A 73 -30.87 -2.59 12.38
C TRP A 73 -30.78 -1.15 12.91
N SER A 74 -30.57 -0.23 11.97
CA SER A 74 -30.65 1.23 12.05
C SER A 74 -29.42 2.01 12.58
N THR A 75 -29.06 3.02 11.78
CA THR A 75 -28.14 4.16 12.02
C THR A 75 -26.62 4.02 11.70
N ILE A 76 -26.30 4.45 10.46
CA ILE A 76 -25.11 5.19 9.96
C ILE A 76 -23.81 4.44 9.60
N ASN A 77 -23.43 3.30 10.18
CA ASN A 77 -22.25 2.55 9.70
C ASN A 77 -22.50 1.04 9.65
N GLN A 78 -22.96 0.52 8.50
CA GLN A 78 -23.37 -0.88 8.34
C GLN A 78 -22.23 -1.89 8.17
N LYS A 79 -20.96 -1.52 8.30
CA LYS A 79 -19.84 -2.47 8.16
C LYS A 79 -18.83 -2.32 9.30
N GLY A 80 -18.41 -3.47 9.83
CA GLY A 80 -17.28 -3.56 10.73
C GLY A 80 -16.00 -3.18 10.00
N CYS A 81 -15.05 -2.56 10.70
CA CYS A 81 -13.80 -2.13 10.09
C CYS A 81 -12.96 -3.31 9.60
N TYR A 82 -13.03 -4.47 10.26
CA TYR A 82 -12.42 -5.70 9.78
C TYR A 82 -13.05 -6.18 8.46
N ASP A 83 -14.37 -6.21 8.39
CA ASP A 83 -15.10 -6.67 7.20
C ASP A 83 -14.84 -5.74 6.01
N LEU A 84 -14.79 -4.42 6.26
CA LEU A 84 -14.50 -3.44 5.22
C LEU A 84 -13.08 -3.58 4.67
N VAL A 85 -12.06 -3.67 5.54
CA VAL A 85 -10.65 -3.83 5.12
C VAL A 85 -10.46 -5.16 4.38
N THR A 86 -11.03 -6.24 4.89
CA THR A 86 -10.91 -7.57 4.28
C THR A 86 -11.64 -7.64 2.95
N SER A 87 -12.85 -7.08 2.86
CA SER A 87 -13.62 -6.98 1.61
C SER A 87 -12.89 -6.10 0.59
N PHE A 88 -12.30 -4.99 1.01
CA PHE A 88 -11.48 -4.16 0.13
C PHE A 88 -10.31 -4.96 -0.44
N MET A 89 -9.57 -5.68 0.42
CA MET A 89 -8.45 -6.53 0.01
C MET A 89 -8.86 -7.64 -0.95
N GLU A 90 -10.06 -8.21 -0.86
CA GLU A 90 -10.52 -9.28 -1.75
C GLU A 90 -11.08 -8.75 -3.07
N THR A 91 -11.92 -7.73 -3.02
CA THR A 91 -12.59 -7.19 -4.21
C THR A 91 -11.65 -6.36 -5.07
N ASN A 92 -10.72 -5.62 -4.46
CA ASN A 92 -9.86 -4.67 -5.17
C ASN A 92 -8.44 -5.18 -5.41
N MET A 93 -8.08 -6.39 -4.98
CA MET A 93 -6.73 -6.94 -5.13
C MET A 93 -6.22 -6.84 -6.57
N GLY A 94 -7.09 -7.14 -7.55
CA GLY A 94 -6.74 -7.07 -8.97
C GLY A 94 -6.42 -5.65 -9.44
N ILE A 95 -7.19 -4.65 -8.99
CA ILE A 95 -6.96 -3.24 -9.32
C ILE A 95 -5.64 -2.77 -8.71
N ILE A 96 -5.42 -3.08 -7.43
CA ILE A 96 -4.19 -2.71 -6.70
C ILE A 96 -2.97 -3.33 -7.37
N ALA A 97 -3.03 -4.63 -7.69
CA ALA A 97 -1.96 -5.33 -8.38
C ALA A 97 -1.70 -4.73 -9.78
N GLY A 98 -2.76 -4.37 -10.51
CA GLY A 98 -2.65 -3.73 -11.82
C GLY A 98 -1.98 -2.35 -11.76
N VAL A 99 -2.36 -1.50 -10.81
CA VAL A 99 -1.73 -0.18 -10.61
C VAL A 99 -0.26 -0.35 -10.22
N ALA A 100 0.06 -1.24 -9.28
CA ALA A 100 1.44 -1.51 -8.87
C ALA A 100 2.30 -2.01 -10.04
N PHE A 101 1.76 -2.94 -10.85
CA PHE A 101 2.44 -3.42 -12.05
C PHE A 101 2.67 -2.32 -13.09
N GLY A 102 1.68 -1.44 -13.29
CA GLY A 102 1.81 -0.29 -14.18
C GLY A 102 2.89 0.69 -13.74
N ILE A 103 2.98 0.97 -12.43
CA ILE A 103 4.05 1.80 -11.86
C ILE A 103 5.41 1.15 -12.11
N ALA A 104 5.58 -0.11 -11.75
CA ALA A 104 6.83 -0.85 -11.98
C ALA A 104 7.24 -0.88 -13.47
N PHE A 105 6.27 -1.07 -14.38
CA PHE A 105 6.51 -1.02 -15.82
C PHE A 105 6.97 0.37 -16.29
N SER A 106 6.34 1.44 -15.80
CA SER A 106 6.74 2.81 -16.13
C SER A 106 8.15 3.14 -15.63
N GLN A 107 8.55 2.61 -14.46
CA GLN A 107 9.91 2.76 -13.93
C GLN A 107 10.94 2.03 -14.80
N LEU A 108 10.63 0.83 -15.29
CA LEU A 108 11.49 0.11 -16.23
C LEU A 108 11.74 0.92 -17.50
N ILE A 109 10.69 1.54 -18.07
CA ILE A 109 10.84 2.45 -19.21
C ILE A 109 11.74 3.63 -18.86
N GLY A 110 11.54 4.26 -17.70
CA GLY A 110 12.37 5.39 -17.22
C GLY A 110 13.84 5.00 -17.07
N MET A 111 14.13 3.81 -16.52
CA MET A 111 15.48 3.29 -16.39
C MET A 111 16.13 3.03 -17.76
N LEU A 112 15.41 2.41 -18.69
CA LEU A 112 15.89 2.17 -20.05
C LEU A 112 16.23 3.47 -20.77
N LEU A 113 15.31 4.44 -20.77
CA LEU A 113 15.52 5.74 -21.42
C LEU A 113 16.68 6.51 -20.78
N ALA A 114 16.81 6.51 -19.45
CA ALA A 114 17.93 7.14 -18.76
C ALA A 114 19.27 6.50 -19.13
N CYS A 115 19.32 5.18 -19.26
CA CYS A 115 20.52 4.45 -19.68
C CYS A 115 20.88 4.75 -21.13
N CYS A 116 19.89 4.69 -22.04
CA CYS A 116 20.08 5.02 -23.46
C CYS A 116 20.57 6.46 -23.64
N LEU A 117 19.94 7.42 -22.97
CA LEU A 117 20.33 8.83 -23.02
C LEU A 117 21.71 9.06 -22.41
N SER A 118 22.03 8.41 -21.29
CA SER A 118 23.37 8.51 -20.69
C SER A 118 24.46 7.99 -21.63
N ARG A 119 24.19 6.90 -22.37
CA ARG A 119 25.13 6.37 -23.37
C ARG A 119 25.26 7.32 -24.56
N PHE A 120 24.13 7.81 -25.10
CA PHE A 120 24.10 8.75 -26.22
C PHE A 120 24.84 10.07 -25.94
N ILE A 121 24.74 10.60 -24.72
CA ILE A 121 25.50 11.80 -24.34
C ILE A 121 26.98 11.48 -24.19
N THR A 122 27.34 10.37 -23.54
CA THR A 122 28.76 10.01 -23.32
C THR A 122 29.46 9.77 -24.67
N ALA A 123 28.90 8.88 -25.48
CA ALA A 123 28.47 9.21 -26.82
C ALA A 123 29.17 10.29 -27.66
N ASN A 124 28.33 11.25 -27.98
CA ASN A 124 28.65 12.45 -28.72
C ASN A 124 29.73 13.35 -28.06
N GLN A 125 30.07 13.14 -26.78
CA GLN A 125 31.15 13.89 -26.12
C GLN A 125 32.55 13.37 -26.48
N TYR A 126 32.70 12.10 -26.88
CA TYR A 126 34.01 11.56 -27.33
C TYR A 126 34.26 11.78 -28.82
N GLU A 127 33.24 12.02 -29.64
CA GLU A 127 33.39 12.32 -31.09
C GLU A 127 33.72 13.80 -31.38
N MET A 128 33.58 14.69 -30.40
CA MET A 128 33.91 16.12 -30.54
C MET A 128 35.29 16.52 -29.98
N VAL A 129 36.20 15.56 -29.80
CA VAL A 129 37.62 15.77 -29.44
C VAL A 129 38.53 15.19 -30.51
#